data_AF-A0A3C1DHS2-F1
#
_entry.id   AF-A0A3C1DHS2-F1
#
_cell.length_a   1.000
_cell.length_b   1.000
_cell.length_c   1.000
_cell.angle_alpha   90.00
_cell.angle_beta   90.00
_cell.angle_gamma   90.00
#
_symmetry.space_group_name_H-M   'P 1'
#
loop_
_entity.id
_entity.type
_entity.pdbx_description
1 polymer ?
#
loop_
_entity_poly.entity_id
_entity_poly.type
_entity_poly.pdbx_seq_one_letter_code
_entity_poly.pdbx_strand_id
1 'polypeptide(L)'
;MKVHLLVEGPADRAFFRVDQASWGQRFFKQFKDCDVEVHAHGGRGTLPEGEALKQPPPARSRGLLDQLPAKLRAYAAAKQPAPLVVVLIDADDDDCVDLKRRISDAAQSEAPGVPVLVRIAVEETEAFYLGDWKAIKKAYPRAKQMVFRTYEPDVRPTQGTWELFAEVVGEKGYENKVDWAERMGVVMSINAAGNRSPSFKALCRGLTQKLQPKNVTVPAPAPAAKPKKKKFHHAAKSAKS
;
A
#
# COMPACT_ATOMS: atom_id res chain seq x y z
N MET A 1 9.02 -4.91 -15.30
CA MET A 1 8.14 -3.80 -14.89
C MET A 1 8.95 -2.87 -14.01
N LYS A 2 8.97 -1.57 -14.32
CA LYS A 2 9.58 -0.55 -13.47
C LYS A 2 8.55 -0.03 -12.46
N VAL A 3 8.95 0.13 -11.21
CA VAL A 3 8.12 0.60 -10.09
C VAL A 3 8.80 1.76 -9.41
N HIS A 4 8.11 2.89 -9.29
CA HIS A 4 8.54 4.01 -8.46
C HIS A 4 7.66 4.06 -7.21
N LEU A 5 8.24 3.73 -6.06
CA LEU A 5 7.58 3.83 -4.76
C LEU A 5 7.93 5.18 -4.12
N LEU A 6 6.93 6.05 -4.02
CA LEU A 6 7.04 7.37 -3.40
C LEU A 6 6.61 7.26 -1.94
N VAL A 7 7.48 7.66 -1.02
CA VAL A 7 7.29 7.60 0.43
C VAL A 7 7.70 8.92 1.08
N GLU A 8 7.16 9.23 2.26
CA GLU A 8 7.32 10.55 2.87
C GLU A 8 8.73 10.84 3.33
N GLY A 9 9.39 9.87 3.96
CA GLY A 9 10.63 10.13 4.68
C GLY A 9 11.69 9.04 4.55
N PRO A 10 12.86 9.28 5.19
CA PRO A 10 13.97 8.33 5.19
C PRO A 10 13.63 7.03 5.92
N ALA A 11 12.78 7.06 6.96
CA ALA A 11 12.38 5.87 7.69
C ALA A 11 11.58 4.90 6.79
N ASP A 12 10.59 5.40 6.06
CA ASP A 12 9.84 4.60 5.08
C ASP A 12 10.76 4.01 4.02
N ARG A 13 11.69 4.83 3.50
CA ARG A 13 12.67 4.34 2.53
C ARG A 13 13.54 3.24 3.12
N ALA A 14 13.99 3.36 4.36
CA ALA A 14 14.78 2.32 5.01
C ALA A 14 14.00 0.99 5.11
N PHE A 15 12.69 1.06 5.36
CA PHE A 15 11.81 -0.11 5.39
C PHE A 15 11.60 -0.75 4.00
N PHE A 16 11.40 0.07 2.97
CA PHE A 16 11.02 -0.38 1.63
C PHE A 16 12.16 -0.49 0.60
N ARG A 17 13.39 -0.04 0.90
CA ARG A 17 14.55 -0.09 -0.02
C ARG A 17 14.83 -1.50 -0.54
N VAL A 18 15.46 -1.63 -1.70
CA VAL A 18 15.72 -2.96 -2.33
C VAL A 18 17.20 -3.30 -2.49
N ASP A 19 18.08 -2.40 -2.08
CA ASP A 19 19.54 -2.51 -2.16
C ASP A 19 20.19 -3.18 -0.94
N GLN A 20 19.44 -3.36 0.15
CA GLN A 20 19.90 -3.98 1.39
C GLN A 20 18.85 -4.95 1.96
N ALA A 21 19.22 -5.67 3.03
CA ALA A 21 18.27 -6.49 3.77
C ALA A 21 17.18 -5.60 4.39
N SER A 22 15.97 -5.70 3.86
CA SER A 22 14.82 -4.88 4.26
C SER A 22 13.51 -5.65 4.00
N TRP A 23 12.37 -5.04 4.32
CA TRP A 23 11.09 -5.64 4.00
C TRP A 23 10.82 -5.53 2.50
N GLY A 24 11.09 -4.36 1.92
CA GLY A 24 10.93 -4.13 0.48
C GLY A 24 11.74 -5.10 -0.37
N GLN A 25 13.03 -5.27 -0.08
CA GLN A 25 13.88 -6.23 -0.80
C GLN A 25 13.28 -7.64 -0.77
N ARG A 26 12.90 -8.14 0.42
CA ARG A 26 12.33 -9.48 0.57
C ARG A 26 10.97 -9.60 -0.12
N PHE A 27 10.14 -8.56 -0.05
CA PHE A 27 8.82 -8.54 -0.67
C PHE A 27 8.92 -8.55 -2.19
N PHE A 28 9.65 -7.59 -2.77
CA PHE A 28 9.74 -7.40 -4.22
C PHE A 28 10.50 -8.51 -4.94
N LYS A 29 11.45 -9.18 -4.28
CA LYS A 29 12.18 -10.35 -4.82
C LYS A 29 11.27 -11.52 -5.19
N GLN A 30 10.04 -11.57 -4.70
CA GLN A 30 9.05 -12.58 -5.09
C GLN A 30 8.52 -12.39 -6.53
N PHE A 31 8.70 -11.20 -7.12
CA PHE A 31 8.19 -10.85 -8.45
C PHE A 31 9.33 -10.82 -9.46
N LYS A 32 9.25 -11.66 -10.49
CA LYS A 32 10.24 -11.67 -11.58
C LYS A 32 10.19 -10.36 -12.38
N ASP A 33 11.34 -9.94 -12.87
CA ASP A 33 11.52 -8.76 -13.73
C ASP A 33 10.92 -7.48 -13.14
N CYS A 34 10.95 -7.32 -11.82
CA CYS A 34 10.49 -6.13 -11.10
C CYS A 34 11.68 -5.26 -10.71
N ASP A 35 11.80 -4.09 -11.33
CA ASP A 35 12.81 -3.07 -11.00
C ASP A 35 12.14 -1.98 -10.16
N VAL A 36 12.61 -1.78 -8.92
CA VAL A 36 11.95 -0.93 -7.94
C VAL A 36 12.91 0.17 -7.47
N GLU A 37 12.47 1.41 -7.60
CA GLU A 37 13.15 2.57 -7.01
C GLU A 37 12.27 3.18 -5.91
N VAL A 38 12.87 3.40 -4.74
CA VAL A 38 12.18 4.00 -3.58
C VAL A 38 12.64 5.44 -3.39
N HIS A 39 11.68 6.36 -3.40
CA HIS A 39 11.90 7.81 -3.39
C HIS A 39 11.38 8.39 -2.09
N ALA A 40 12.29 8.68 -1.15
CA ALA A 40 11.98 9.46 0.05
C ALA A 40 11.81 10.95 -0.28
N HIS A 41 10.99 11.63 0.51
CA HIS A 41 10.74 13.07 0.41
C HIS A 41 11.13 13.76 1.74
N GLY A 42 10.84 15.05 1.83
CA GLY A 42 11.00 15.84 3.05
C GLY A 42 9.76 15.84 3.94
N GLY A 43 9.00 14.74 3.96
CA GLY A 43 7.71 14.60 4.63
C GLY A 43 6.52 14.60 3.67
N ARG A 44 5.33 14.67 4.25
CA ARG A 44 4.04 14.62 3.55
C ARG A 44 3.83 15.73 2.52
N GLY A 45 3.97 16.99 2.93
CA GLY A 45 3.60 18.17 2.13
C GLY A 45 2.08 18.31 1.95
N THR A 46 1.66 19.21 1.07
CA THR A 46 0.23 19.49 0.81
C THR A 46 -0.08 19.31 -0.67
N LEU A 47 -1.13 18.54 -0.98
CA LEU A 47 -1.54 18.35 -2.37
C LEU A 47 -2.14 19.66 -2.90
N PRO A 48 -1.60 20.23 -4.00
CA PRO A 48 -2.20 21.42 -4.61
C PRO A 48 -3.55 21.07 -5.24
N GLU A 49 -4.42 22.07 -5.36
CA GLU A 49 -5.78 21.90 -5.87
C GLU A 49 -6.05 22.84 -7.05
N GLY A 50 -7.04 22.49 -7.87
CA GLY A 50 -7.46 23.28 -9.03
C GLY A 50 -6.30 23.55 -9.99
N GLU A 51 -6.16 24.79 -10.45
CA GLU A 51 -5.12 25.19 -11.41
C GLU A 51 -3.69 25.05 -10.86
N ALA A 52 -3.51 24.99 -9.52
CA ALA A 52 -2.19 24.79 -8.93
C ALA A 52 -1.63 23.38 -9.20
N LEU A 53 -2.47 22.39 -9.51
CA LEU A 53 -2.02 21.05 -9.91
C LEU A 53 -1.07 21.10 -11.10
N LYS A 54 -1.36 21.96 -12.10
CA LYS A 54 -0.60 22.06 -13.35
C LYS A 54 0.71 22.84 -13.19
N GLN A 55 0.86 23.59 -12.10
CA GLN A 55 2.03 24.42 -11.86
C GLN A 55 3.22 23.59 -11.36
N PRO A 56 4.46 24.07 -11.56
CA PRO A 56 5.62 23.51 -10.88
C PRO A 56 5.47 23.64 -9.35
N PRO A 57 6.01 22.68 -8.57
CA PRO A 57 6.00 22.79 -7.12
C PRO A 57 6.82 24.01 -6.67
N PRO A 58 6.49 24.64 -5.52
CA PRO A 58 7.30 25.71 -4.96
C PRO A 58 8.77 25.28 -4.83
N ALA A 59 9.73 26.16 -5.16
CA ALA A 59 11.15 25.79 -5.23
C ALA A 59 11.74 25.23 -3.91
N ARG A 60 11.12 25.56 -2.77
CA ARG A 60 11.53 25.08 -1.44
C ARG A 60 10.71 23.88 -0.95
N SER A 61 9.63 23.50 -1.63
CA SER A 61 8.82 22.37 -1.18
C SER A 61 9.58 21.07 -1.43
N ARG A 62 9.67 20.28 -0.37
CA ARG A 62 10.32 18.96 -0.39
C ARG A 62 9.33 17.85 -0.06
N GLY A 63 8.07 18.17 0.23
CA GLY A 63 7.05 17.17 0.54
C GLY A 63 6.67 16.33 -0.65
N LEU A 64 6.16 15.13 -0.37
CA LEU A 64 5.68 14.19 -1.37
C LEU A 64 4.52 14.80 -2.16
N LEU A 65 3.48 15.26 -1.49
CA LEU A 65 2.26 15.76 -2.11
C LEU A 65 2.49 17.05 -2.90
N ASP A 66 3.38 17.91 -2.43
CA ASP A 66 3.75 19.13 -3.15
C ASP A 66 4.31 18.79 -4.54
N GLN A 67 5.14 17.75 -4.61
CA GLN A 67 5.86 17.34 -5.82
C GLN A 67 5.10 16.32 -6.67
N LEU A 68 4.07 15.67 -6.12
CA LEU A 68 3.40 14.54 -6.74
C LEU A 68 2.88 14.85 -8.15
N PRO A 69 2.15 15.97 -8.40
CA PRO A 69 1.67 16.30 -9.74
C PRO A 69 2.80 16.38 -10.78
N ALA A 70 3.89 17.06 -10.43
CA ALA A 70 5.04 17.22 -11.32
C ALA A 70 5.76 15.90 -11.59
N LYS A 71 5.90 15.03 -10.58
CA LYS A 71 6.48 13.68 -10.76
C LYS A 71 5.61 12.82 -11.68
N LEU A 72 4.29 12.86 -11.50
CA LEU A 72 3.37 12.10 -12.35
C LEU A 72 3.43 12.55 -13.82
N ARG A 73 3.47 13.86 -14.08
CA ARG A 73 3.68 14.40 -15.43
C ARG A 73 5.01 13.94 -16.03
N ALA A 74 6.08 13.93 -15.23
CA ALA A 74 7.39 13.45 -15.67
C ALA A 74 7.36 11.94 -16.02
N TYR A 75 6.70 11.11 -15.22
CA TYR A 75 6.53 9.69 -15.52
C TYR A 75 5.67 9.45 -16.76
N ALA A 76 4.65 10.28 -17.00
CA ALA A 76 3.83 10.21 -18.20
C ALA A 76 4.62 10.58 -19.48
N ALA A 77 5.53 11.54 -19.37
CA ALA A 77 6.39 11.99 -20.46
C ALA A 77 7.61 11.08 -20.73
N ALA A 78 7.98 10.22 -19.78
CA ALA A 78 9.10 9.30 -19.91
C ALA A 78 8.83 8.17 -20.95
N LYS A 79 9.87 7.37 -21.24
CA LYS A 79 9.78 6.26 -22.22
C LYS A 79 8.70 5.25 -21.83
N GLN A 80 7.95 4.80 -22.83
CA GLN A 80 6.95 3.73 -22.68
C GLN A 80 7.62 2.33 -22.63
N PRO A 81 7.04 1.35 -21.91
CA PRO A 81 5.81 1.44 -21.14
C PRO A 81 5.95 2.27 -19.86
N ALA A 82 4.91 3.03 -19.51
CA ALA A 82 4.87 3.80 -18.28
C ALA A 82 5.12 2.92 -17.03
N PRO A 83 5.86 3.43 -16.03
CA PRO A 83 6.11 2.68 -14.80
C PRO A 83 4.85 2.58 -13.94
N LEU A 84 4.83 1.62 -13.03
CA LEU A 84 3.90 1.63 -11.89
C LEU A 84 4.38 2.65 -10.87
N VAL A 85 3.54 3.64 -10.56
CA VAL A 85 3.81 4.58 -9.47
C VAL A 85 3.02 4.13 -8.25
N VAL A 86 3.71 3.85 -7.14
CA VAL A 86 3.08 3.57 -5.86
C VAL A 86 3.26 4.79 -4.98
N VAL A 87 2.17 5.34 -4.47
CA VAL A 87 2.18 6.42 -3.49
C VAL A 87 1.79 5.84 -2.15
N LEU A 88 2.71 5.85 -1.19
CA LEU A 88 2.43 5.50 0.19
C LEU A 88 2.59 6.76 1.05
N ILE A 89 1.55 7.07 1.81
CA ILE A 89 1.46 8.28 2.61
C ILE A 89 0.75 7.97 3.93
N ASP A 90 1.13 8.67 4.98
CA ASP A 90 0.48 8.66 6.27
C ASP A 90 -0.79 9.51 6.18
N ALA A 91 -1.85 9.09 6.86
CA ALA A 91 -3.10 9.85 6.88
C ALA A 91 -2.97 11.10 7.75
N ASP A 92 -2.10 11.05 8.77
CA ASP A 92 -2.15 11.94 9.92
C ASP A 92 -3.63 12.15 10.33
N ASP A 93 -4.04 13.41 10.53
CA ASP A 93 -5.38 13.83 10.94
C ASP A 93 -6.43 13.84 9.81
N ASP A 94 -6.09 13.45 8.58
CA ASP A 94 -7.03 13.43 7.46
C ASP A 94 -7.90 12.17 7.42
N ASP A 95 -9.09 12.31 6.83
CA ASP A 95 -9.89 11.16 6.45
C ASP A 95 -9.16 10.36 5.35
N CYS A 96 -8.78 9.12 5.68
CA CYS A 96 -7.98 8.29 4.77
C CYS A 96 -8.69 7.96 3.44
N VAL A 97 -10.02 7.94 3.43
CA VAL A 97 -10.82 7.69 2.21
C VAL A 97 -10.79 8.94 1.32
N ASP A 98 -10.95 10.11 1.94
CA ASP A 98 -10.89 11.41 1.28
C ASP A 98 -9.52 11.71 0.71
N LEU A 99 -8.46 11.56 1.51
CA LEU A 99 -7.08 11.76 1.12
C LEU A 99 -6.71 10.86 -0.07
N LYS A 100 -7.06 9.56 0.02
CA LYS A 100 -6.85 8.62 -1.07
C LYS A 100 -7.57 9.03 -2.35
N ARG A 101 -8.82 9.52 -2.23
CA ARG A 101 -9.61 9.99 -3.38
C ARG A 101 -8.93 11.20 -4.04
N ARG A 102 -8.59 12.23 -3.27
CA ARG A 102 -7.91 13.44 -3.76
C ARG A 102 -6.60 13.13 -4.50
N ILE A 103 -5.77 12.25 -3.93
CA ILE A 103 -4.51 11.81 -4.58
C ILE A 103 -4.80 11.03 -5.86
N SER A 104 -5.80 10.16 -5.86
CA SER A 104 -6.17 9.38 -7.05
C SER A 104 -6.71 10.26 -8.17
N ASP A 105 -7.53 11.25 -7.84
CA ASP A 105 -8.12 12.21 -8.79
C ASP A 105 -7.03 13.10 -9.41
N ALA A 106 -6.10 13.61 -8.58
CA ALA A 106 -4.93 14.34 -9.06
C ALA A 106 -4.09 13.48 -10.02
N ALA A 107 -3.88 12.20 -9.69
CA ALA A 107 -3.14 11.31 -10.57
C ALA A 107 -3.84 11.05 -11.91
N GLN A 108 -5.15 10.86 -11.87
CA GLN A 108 -5.96 10.66 -13.08
C GLN A 108 -6.00 11.92 -13.97
N SER A 109 -6.01 13.11 -13.37
CA SER A 109 -5.93 14.39 -14.08
C SER A 109 -4.57 14.60 -14.74
N GLU A 110 -3.49 14.46 -13.96
CA GLU A 110 -2.15 14.86 -14.40
C GLU A 110 -1.42 13.80 -15.23
N ALA A 111 -1.79 12.52 -15.06
CA ALA A 111 -1.12 11.40 -15.73
C ALA A 111 -2.08 10.23 -16.00
N PRO A 112 -3.15 10.40 -16.80
CA PRO A 112 -4.19 9.39 -17.02
C PRO A 112 -3.68 8.04 -17.56
N GLY A 113 -2.53 8.02 -18.23
CA GLY A 113 -1.90 6.81 -18.77
C GLY A 113 -0.90 6.13 -17.82
N VAL A 114 -0.59 6.73 -16.68
CA VAL A 114 0.36 6.17 -15.70
C VAL A 114 -0.40 5.35 -14.68
N PRO A 115 -0.11 4.05 -14.52
CA PRO A 115 -0.74 3.26 -13.48
C PRO A 115 -0.28 3.73 -12.10
N VAL A 116 -1.21 4.27 -11.30
CA VAL A 116 -0.95 4.71 -9.93
C VAL A 116 -1.64 3.80 -8.91
N LEU A 117 -0.91 3.43 -7.85
CA LEU A 117 -1.42 2.73 -6.68
C LEU A 117 -1.27 3.62 -5.46
N VAL A 118 -2.38 4.21 -5.00
CA VAL A 118 -2.41 5.02 -3.77
C VAL A 118 -2.70 4.13 -2.56
N ARG A 119 -1.84 4.20 -1.54
CA ARG A 119 -1.99 3.53 -0.25
C ARG A 119 -1.78 4.52 0.88
N ILE A 120 -2.65 4.43 1.87
CA ILE A 120 -2.61 5.26 3.06
C ILE A 120 -2.23 4.37 4.22
N ALA A 121 -1.18 4.71 4.96
CA ALA A 121 -0.98 4.23 6.32
C ALA A 121 -1.91 5.07 7.20
N VAL A 122 -2.92 4.45 7.83
CA VAL A 122 -4.02 5.19 8.49
C VAL A 122 -3.52 6.00 9.68
N GLU A 123 -2.38 5.63 10.26
CA GLU A 123 -1.68 6.40 11.28
C GLU A 123 -0.33 6.84 10.72
N GLU A 124 0.69 6.03 10.94
CA GLU A 124 2.05 6.18 10.41
C GLU A 124 2.57 4.78 10.00
N THR A 125 3.69 4.71 9.29
CA THR A 125 4.35 3.43 8.96
C THR A 125 4.63 2.56 10.21
N GLU A 126 4.84 3.15 11.40
CA GLU A 126 4.98 2.41 12.67
C GLU A 126 3.76 1.54 13.03
N ALA A 127 2.56 1.88 12.56
CA ALA A 127 1.36 1.04 12.71
C ALA A 127 1.56 -0.34 12.07
N PHE A 128 2.35 -0.42 10.98
CA PHE A 128 2.65 -1.68 10.33
C PHE A 128 3.51 -2.57 11.24
N TYR A 129 4.44 -1.97 12.00
CA TYR A 129 5.30 -2.66 12.95
C TYR A 129 4.49 -3.17 14.14
N LEU A 130 3.65 -2.30 14.72
CA LEU A 130 2.70 -2.62 15.79
C LEU A 130 1.64 -3.65 15.37
N GLY A 131 1.53 -3.94 14.07
CA GLY A 131 0.74 -5.04 13.57
C GLY A 131 1.38 -6.43 13.71
N ASP A 132 2.70 -6.55 13.93
CA ASP A 132 3.43 -7.83 13.93
C ASP A 132 4.23 -8.03 15.23
N TRP A 133 3.57 -8.54 16.27
CA TRP A 133 4.19 -8.83 17.56
C TRP A 133 5.41 -9.77 17.45
N LYS A 134 5.35 -10.76 16.54
CA LYS A 134 6.43 -11.74 16.39
C LYS A 134 7.68 -11.05 15.85
N ALA A 135 7.52 -10.14 14.89
CA ALA A 135 8.59 -9.31 14.37
C ALA A 135 9.16 -8.38 15.45
N ILE A 136 8.29 -7.67 16.20
CA ILE A 136 8.73 -6.81 17.30
C ILE A 136 9.56 -7.60 18.30
N LYS A 137 9.09 -8.77 18.76
CA LYS A 137 9.81 -9.58 19.75
C LYS A 137 11.16 -10.08 19.22
N LYS A 138 11.27 -10.31 17.91
CA LYS A 138 12.51 -10.74 17.26
C LYS A 138 13.52 -9.59 17.14
N ALA A 139 13.08 -8.37 16.79
CA ALA A 139 13.94 -7.19 16.72
C ALA A 139 14.28 -6.64 18.11
N TYR A 140 13.33 -6.71 19.05
CA TYR A 140 13.41 -6.16 20.40
C TYR A 140 13.03 -7.23 21.43
N PRO A 141 13.98 -8.08 21.87
CA PRO A 141 13.70 -9.15 22.83
C PRO A 141 13.13 -8.65 24.17
N ARG A 142 13.39 -7.39 24.53
CA ARG A 142 12.88 -6.74 25.75
C ARG A 142 11.59 -5.94 25.55
N ALA A 143 10.94 -6.04 24.39
CA ALA A 143 9.71 -5.31 24.11
C ALA A 143 8.60 -5.61 25.14
N LYS A 144 7.87 -4.56 25.51
CA LYS A 144 6.83 -4.55 26.54
C LYS A 144 5.51 -5.07 25.97
N GLN A 145 5.25 -6.37 26.15
CA GLN A 145 4.04 -7.02 25.64
C GLN A 145 2.75 -6.40 26.18
N MET A 146 2.75 -5.92 27.42
CA MET A 146 1.57 -5.32 28.05
C MET A 146 1.14 -4.03 27.33
N VAL A 147 2.09 -3.18 26.95
CA VAL A 147 1.84 -1.96 26.18
C VAL A 147 1.35 -2.32 24.76
N PHE A 148 1.98 -3.29 24.12
CA PHE A 148 1.54 -3.75 22.78
C PHE A 148 0.08 -4.23 22.77
N ARG A 149 -0.37 -4.89 23.84
CA ARG A 149 -1.73 -5.45 23.93
C ARG A 149 -2.82 -4.38 23.98
N THR A 150 -2.50 -3.14 24.35
CA THR A 150 -3.47 -2.03 24.33
C THR A 150 -3.62 -1.41 22.94
N TYR A 151 -2.74 -1.75 21.99
CA TYR A 151 -2.81 -1.23 20.64
C TYR A 151 -3.96 -1.84 19.84
N GLU A 152 -4.82 -0.99 19.32
CA GLU A 152 -5.82 -1.32 18.31
C GLU A 152 -5.35 -0.75 16.95
N PRO A 153 -5.05 -1.61 15.94
CA PRO A 153 -4.49 -1.14 14.69
C PRO A 153 -5.45 -0.31 13.84
N ASP A 154 -4.91 0.75 13.23
CA ASP A 154 -5.65 1.70 12.38
C ASP A 154 -6.86 2.34 13.11
N VAL A 155 -6.82 2.34 14.44
CA VAL A 155 -7.69 3.09 15.32
C VAL A 155 -6.78 4.02 16.10
N ARG A 156 -6.81 5.30 15.72
CA ARG A 156 -5.89 6.31 16.23
C ARG A 156 -5.73 6.19 17.77
N PRO A 157 -4.52 5.91 18.27
CA PRO A 157 -4.27 5.84 19.69
C PRO A 157 -4.32 7.23 20.34
N THR A 158 -4.64 7.29 21.63
CA THR A 158 -4.65 8.55 22.42
C THR A 158 -3.26 9.17 22.57
N GLN A 159 -2.22 8.34 22.49
CA GLN A 159 -0.80 8.69 22.36
C GLN A 159 -0.39 8.35 20.93
N GLY A 160 0.35 9.20 20.22
CA GLY A 160 0.66 8.96 18.80
C GLY A 160 1.35 7.62 18.54
N THR A 161 1.27 7.16 17.29
CA THR A 161 1.62 5.78 16.90
C THR A 161 3.11 5.50 17.06
N TRP A 162 3.99 6.45 16.72
CA TRP A 162 5.42 6.28 16.94
C TRP A 162 5.78 6.34 18.43
N GLU A 163 5.11 7.16 19.24
CA GLU A 163 5.32 7.20 20.68
C GLU A 163 4.95 5.86 21.32
N LEU A 164 3.85 5.26 20.87
CA LEU A 164 3.44 3.93 21.31
C LEU A 164 4.46 2.87 20.90
N PHE A 165 4.96 2.91 19.65
CA PHE A 165 6.02 2.01 19.22
C PHE A 165 7.29 2.17 20.06
N ALA A 166 7.74 3.41 20.28
CA ALA A 166 8.89 3.73 21.13
C ALA A 166 8.72 3.14 22.54
N GLU A 167 7.55 3.30 23.13
CA GLU A 167 7.24 2.76 24.45
C GLU A 167 7.27 1.23 24.46
N VAL A 168 6.70 0.57 23.44
CA VAL A 168 6.70 -0.88 23.27
C VAL A 168 8.13 -1.40 23.17
N VAL A 169 9.00 -0.78 22.38
CA VAL A 169 10.39 -1.24 22.20
C VAL A 169 11.33 -0.78 23.32
N GLY A 170 10.91 0.18 24.14
CA GLY A 170 11.70 0.72 25.25
C GLY A 170 12.82 1.66 24.80
N GLU A 171 12.67 2.26 23.64
CA GLU A 171 13.57 3.28 23.10
C GLU A 171 12.86 4.65 23.15
N LYS A 172 13.61 5.74 23.05
CA LYS A 172 13.08 7.10 23.13
C LYS A 172 13.43 7.88 21.88
N GLY A 173 12.61 8.85 21.52
CA GLY A 173 12.98 9.87 20.55
C GLY A 173 12.64 9.51 19.10
N TYR A 174 12.17 10.53 18.39
CA TYR A 174 11.80 10.48 16.98
C TYR A 174 13.01 10.15 16.06
N GLU A 175 14.23 10.47 16.51
CA GLU A 175 15.47 10.22 15.77
C GLU A 175 15.72 8.75 15.44
N ASN A 176 15.11 7.82 16.18
CA ASN A 176 15.29 6.38 15.99
C ASN A 176 14.38 5.76 14.92
N LYS A 177 13.48 6.52 14.28
CA LYS A 177 12.56 5.97 13.27
C LYS A 177 13.26 5.22 12.13
N VAL A 178 14.42 5.71 11.68
CA VAL A 178 15.21 5.02 10.65
C VAL A 178 15.74 3.68 11.18
N ASP A 179 16.37 3.67 12.36
CA ASP A 179 16.88 2.44 12.98
C ASP A 179 15.76 1.42 13.23
N TRP A 180 14.58 1.89 13.64
CA TRP A 180 13.39 1.06 13.79
C TRP A 180 12.98 0.42 12.48
N ALA A 181 12.89 1.22 11.43
CA ALA A 181 12.56 0.77 10.08
C ALA A 181 13.58 -0.26 9.56
N GLU A 182 14.88 -0.06 9.80
CA GLU A 182 15.92 -1.01 9.42
C GLU A 182 15.79 -2.34 10.16
N ARG A 183 15.66 -2.31 11.49
CA ARG A 183 15.52 -3.52 12.31
C ARG A 183 14.23 -4.27 11.97
N MET A 184 13.11 -3.58 11.92
CA MET A 184 11.81 -4.15 11.56
C MET A 184 11.80 -4.64 10.12
N GLY A 185 12.44 -3.91 9.21
CA GLY A 185 12.62 -4.28 7.81
C GLY A 185 13.25 -5.66 7.63
N VAL A 186 14.18 -6.07 8.48
CA VAL A 186 14.80 -7.41 8.39
C VAL A 186 13.86 -8.51 8.86
N VAL A 187 13.03 -8.26 9.87
CA VAL A 187 12.30 -9.32 10.59
C VAL A 187 10.82 -9.41 10.30
N MET A 188 10.18 -8.33 9.83
CA MET A 188 8.72 -8.29 9.64
C MET A 188 8.26 -9.23 8.54
N SER A 189 7.13 -9.91 8.74
CA SER A 189 6.64 -10.87 7.75
C SER A 189 6.27 -10.17 6.43
N ILE A 190 6.67 -10.77 5.30
CA ILE A 190 6.16 -10.39 3.97
C ILE A 190 4.76 -10.95 3.71
N ASN A 191 4.33 -11.95 4.49
CA ASN A 191 2.96 -12.44 4.49
C ASN A 191 2.13 -11.61 5.48
N ALA A 192 1.23 -10.79 4.94
CA ALA A 192 0.40 -9.87 5.71
C ALA A 192 -0.72 -10.54 6.52
N ALA A 193 -0.99 -11.84 6.32
CA ALA A 193 -2.07 -12.53 7.04
C ALA A 193 -1.89 -12.50 8.57
N GLY A 194 -0.63 -12.57 9.04
CA GLY A 194 -0.28 -12.52 10.46
C GLY A 194 -0.15 -11.11 11.05
N ASN A 195 -0.17 -10.07 10.22
CA ASN A 195 -0.12 -8.70 10.68
C ASN A 195 -1.53 -8.25 11.10
N ARG A 196 -1.68 -7.40 12.12
CA ARG A 196 -2.99 -6.93 12.58
C ARG A 196 -3.47 -5.66 11.87
N SER A 197 -2.57 -4.85 11.29
CA SER A 197 -2.91 -3.58 10.61
C SER A 197 -3.68 -3.81 9.30
N PRO A 198 -4.93 -3.31 9.20
CA PRO A 198 -5.69 -3.32 7.95
C PRO A 198 -5.00 -2.59 6.78
N SER A 199 -4.36 -1.46 7.04
CA SER A 199 -3.67 -0.61 6.06
C SER A 199 -2.42 -1.30 5.52
N PHE A 200 -1.65 -1.98 6.37
CA PHE A 200 -0.55 -2.84 5.92
C PHE A 200 -1.03 -3.99 5.02
N LYS A 201 -2.13 -4.67 5.40
CA LYS A 201 -2.75 -5.71 4.55
C LYS A 201 -3.21 -5.15 3.20
N ALA A 202 -3.79 -3.95 3.20
CA ALA A 202 -4.24 -3.29 1.98
C ALA A 202 -3.06 -2.91 1.07
N LEU A 203 -1.94 -2.46 1.62
CA LEU A 203 -0.68 -2.22 0.91
C LEU A 203 -0.19 -3.51 0.25
N CYS A 204 0.03 -4.57 1.03
CA CYS A 204 0.53 -5.85 0.52
C CYS A 204 -0.37 -6.43 -0.57
N ARG A 205 -1.69 -6.44 -0.35
CA ARG A 205 -2.67 -6.90 -1.36
C ARG A 205 -2.60 -6.07 -2.64
N GLY A 206 -2.50 -4.74 -2.51
CA GLY A 206 -2.41 -3.83 -3.66
C GLY A 206 -1.16 -4.05 -4.49
N LEU A 207 0.00 -4.16 -3.83
CA LEU A 207 1.26 -4.45 -4.49
C LEU A 207 1.21 -5.80 -5.20
N THR A 208 0.78 -6.87 -4.51
CA THR A 208 0.66 -8.20 -5.10
C THR A 208 -0.24 -8.20 -6.34
N GLN A 209 -1.40 -7.53 -6.28
CA GLN A 209 -2.31 -7.45 -7.44
C GLN A 209 -1.72 -6.71 -8.64
N LYS A 210 -0.92 -5.67 -8.40
CA LYS A 210 -0.32 -4.86 -9.49
C LYS A 210 0.94 -5.49 -10.07
N LEU A 211 1.67 -6.25 -9.27
CA LEU A 211 2.96 -6.84 -9.63
C LEU A 211 2.85 -8.29 -10.12
N GLN A 212 1.74 -8.97 -9.84
CA GLN A 212 1.48 -10.27 -10.44
C GLN A 212 1.40 -10.13 -11.97
N PRO A 213 1.97 -11.09 -12.73
CA PRO A 213 1.75 -11.16 -14.16
C PRO A 213 0.24 -11.19 -14.40
N LYS A 214 -0.25 -10.33 -15.31
CA LYS A 214 -1.62 -10.49 -15.80
C LYS A 214 -1.66 -11.84 -16.49
N ASN A 215 -2.23 -12.85 -15.84
CA ASN A 215 -2.64 -14.05 -16.55
C ASN A 215 -3.55 -13.57 -17.67
N VAL A 216 -3.14 -13.82 -18.92
CA VAL A 216 -3.99 -13.62 -20.08
C VAL A 216 -5.27 -14.37 -19.79
N THR A 217 -6.36 -13.65 -19.58
CA THR A 217 -7.69 -14.22 -19.52
C THR A 217 -7.94 -14.85 -20.88
N VAL A 218 -7.74 -16.16 -20.98
CA VAL A 218 -8.34 -16.94 -22.07
C VAL A 218 -9.85 -16.67 -21.96
N PRO A 219 -10.53 -16.22 -23.03
CA PRO A 219 -11.95 -15.96 -22.98
C PRO A 219 -12.67 -17.21 -22.47
N ALA A 220 -13.59 -17.02 -21.53
CA ALA A 220 -14.36 -18.11 -20.95
C ALA A 220 -14.98 -18.96 -22.07
N PRO A 221 -14.92 -20.31 -21.99
CA PRO A 221 -15.59 -21.15 -22.96
C PRO A 221 -17.09 -20.78 -22.98
N ALA A 222 -17.64 -20.65 -24.18
CA ALA A 222 -19.03 -20.30 -24.39
C ALA A 222 -19.94 -21.16 -23.51
N PRO A 223 -21.00 -20.59 -22.90
CA PRO A 223 -21.87 -21.34 -22.00
C PRO A 223 -22.46 -22.54 -22.74
N ALA A 224 -22.30 -23.72 -22.16
CA ALA A 224 -22.86 -24.96 -22.67
C ALA A 224 -24.37 -24.79 -22.91
N ALA A 225 -24.83 -25.20 -24.10
CA ALA A 225 -26.23 -25.16 -24.48
C ALA A 225 -27.07 -25.90 -23.42
N LYS A 226 -28.09 -25.21 -22.88
CA LYS A 226 -29.00 -25.78 -21.89
C LYS A 226 -29.70 -27.02 -22.48
N PRO A 227 -29.84 -28.13 -21.72
CA PRO A 227 -30.53 -29.31 -22.20
C PRO A 227 -32.00 -28.99 -22.47
N LYS A 228 -32.49 -29.37 -23.65
CA LYS A 228 -33.90 -29.25 -24.04
C LYS A 228 -34.77 -30.03 -23.04
N LYS A 229 -35.64 -29.35 -22.31
CA LYS A 229 -36.65 -29.99 -21.45
C LYS A 229 -37.57 -30.85 -22.33
N LYS A 230 -37.56 -32.18 -22.17
CA LYS A 230 -38.59 -33.05 -22.73
C LYS A 230 -39.92 -32.73 -22.06
N LYS A 231 -40.91 -32.28 -22.82
CA LYS A 231 -42.30 -32.17 -22.36
C LYS A 231 -42.85 -33.59 -22.22
N PHE A 232 -43.15 -34.02 -21.00
CA PHE A 232 -43.98 -35.21 -20.79
C PHE A 232 -45.44 -34.81 -20.96
N HIS A 233 -46.10 -35.38 -21.98
CA HIS A 233 -47.56 -35.33 -22.10
C HIS A 233 -48.13 -36.42 -21.19
N HIS A 234 -48.80 -36.01 -20.10
CA HIS A 234 -49.70 -36.91 -19.38
C HIS A 234 -50.94 -37.14 -20.26
N ALA A 235 -51.07 -38.36 -20.79
CA ALA A 235 -52.30 -38.84 -21.38
C ALA A 235 -53.32 -39.10 -20.26
N ALA A 236 -54.39 -38.32 -20.23
CA ALA A 236 -55.58 -38.64 -19.44
C ALA A 236 -56.25 -39.88 -20.03
N LYS A 237 -56.21 -41.00 -19.30
CA LYS A 237 -57.06 -42.16 -19.59
C LYS A 237 -58.42 -41.92 -18.93
N SER A 238 -59.42 -41.69 -19.79
CA SER A 238 -60.83 -41.91 -19.47
C SER A 238 -61.06 -43.41 -19.27
N ALA A 239 -61.71 -43.78 -18.17
CA ALA A 239 -62.36 -45.07 -18.02
C ALA A 239 -63.77 -44.83 -17.47
N LYS A 240 -64.75 -45.19 -18.30
CA LYS A 240 -66.17 -45.27 -18.01
C LYS A 240 -66.42 -46.38 -16.98
N SER A 241 -67.34 -46.15 -16.05
CA SER A 241 -68.55 -46.95 -15.91
C SER A 241 -69.64 -46.13 -15.23
#